data_AF-A0A3B9YVN1-F1
#
_entry.id   AF-A0A3B9YVN1-F1
#
_cell.length_a   1.000
_cell.length_b   1.000
_cell.length_c   1.000
_cell.angle_alpha   90.00
_cell.angle_beta   90.00
_cell.angle_gamma   90.00
#
_symmetry.space_group_name_H-M   'P 1'
#
loop_
_entity.id
_entity.type
_entity.pdbx_description
1 polymer ?
#
loop_
_entity_poly.entity_id
_entity_poly.type
_entity_poly.pdbx_seq_one_letter_code
_entity_poly.pdbx_strand_id
1 'polypeptide(L)' 'GGWRIAIIDVADDLSRGAENALLKTLEEPPAQALIILVSHAPGSLLPTTRSRCWHIALRPLEQEEMAHAL' A
#
# COMPACT_ATOMS: atom_id res chain seq x y z
N GLY A 1 23.36 -5.99 -6.27
CA GLY A 1 22.04 -6.67 -6.32
C GLY A 1 21.42 -6.52 -4.96
N GLY A 2 20.20 -5.98 -4.89
CA GLY A 2 19.52 -5.69 -3.64
C GLY A 2 18.07 -5.34 -3.91
N TRP A 3 17.23 -5.48 -2.88
CA TRP A 3 15.83 -5.11 -2.98
C TRP A 3 15.66 -3.61 -3.15
N ARG A 4 14.78 -3.23 -4.07
CA ARG A 4 14.30 -1.85 -4.23
C ARG A 4 12.92 -1.77 -3.60
N ILE A 5 12.77 -0.93 -2.59
CA ILE A 5 11.52 -0.79 -1.87
C ILE A 5 10.96 0.61 -2.13
N ALA A 6 9.72 0.68 -2.61
CA ALA A 6 8.98 1.92 -2.77
C ALA A 6 7.81 1.92 -1.79
N ILE A 7 7.71 2.96 -0.97
CA ILE A 7 6.58 3.18 -0.06
C ILE A 7 5.82 4.39 -0.57
N ILE A 8 4.54 4.19 -0.86
CA ILE A 8 3.62 5.27 -1.21
C ILE A 8 2.72 5.44 0.01
N ASP A 9 3.00 6.50 0.76
CA ASP A 9 2.15 6.90 1.88
C ASP A 9 0.93 7.67 1.35
N VAL A 10 -0.21 7.49 2.01
CA VAL A 10 -1.50 8.10 1.63
C VAL A 10 -1.90 7.80 0.17
N ALA A 11 -1.88 6.52 -0.21
CA ALA A 11 -2.21 6.08 -1.57
C ALA A 11 -3.64 6.44 -2.01
N ASP A 12 -4.57 6.66 -1.08
CA ASP A 12 -5.93 7.11 -1.34
C ASP A 12 -6.05 8.57 -1.82
N ASP A 13 -4.99 9.38 -1.69
CA ASP A 13 -4.94 10.75 -2.21
C ASP A 13 -4.34 10.84 -3.63
N LEU A 14 -3.93 9.70 -4.21
CA LEU A 14 -3.41 9.68 -5.57
C LEU A 14 -4.49 10.15 -6.56
N SER A 15 -4.10 11.05 -7.46
CA SER A 15 -4.93 11.33 -8.62
C SER A 15 -5.18 10.04 -9.40
N ARG A 16 -6.35 9.91 -10.04
CA ARG A 16 -6.67 8.76 -10.89
C ARG A 16 -5.60 8.47 -11.95
N GLY A 17 -4.97 9.51 -12.50
CA GLY A 17 -3.89 9.36 -13.48
C GLY A 17 -2.65 8.70 -12.87
N ALA A 18 -2.25 9.12 -11.67
CA ALA A 18 -1.14 8.54 -10.94
C ALA A 18 -1.41 7.09 -10.55
N GLU A 19 -2.62 6.79 -10.07
CA GLU A 19 -3.01 5.44 -9.67
C GLU A 19 -3.04 4.48 -10.88
N ASN A 20 -3.56 4.93 -12.03
CA ASN A 20 -3.49 4.14 -13.26
C ASN A 20 -2.06 3.93 -13.76
N ALA A 21 -1.18 4.93 -13.62
CA ALA A 21 0.22 4.79 -14.01
C ALA A 21 0.95 3.73 -13.18
N LEU A 22 0.60 3.58 -11.89
CA LEU A 22 1.15 2.55 -11.01
C LEU A 22 0.76 1.13 -11.43
N LEU A 23 -0.39 0.95 -12.06
CA LEU A 23 -0.90 -0.39 -12.43
C LEU A 23 0.11 -1.20 -13.23
N LYS A 24 0.81 -0.57 -14.18
CA LYS A 24 1.82 -1.25 -14.99
C LYS A 24 2.94 -1.83 -14.12
N THR A 25 3.38 -1.08 -13.12
CA THR A 25 4.44 -1.54 -12.20
C THR A 25 3.94 -2.60 -11.23
N LEU A 26 2.66 -2.56 -10.83
CA LEU A 26 2.06 -3.60 -9.99
C LEU A 26 1.86 -4.93 -10.76
N GLU A 27 1.56 -4.86 -12.06
CA GLU A 27 1.40 -6.05 -12.92
C GLU A 27 2.72 -6.72 -13.27
N GLU A 28 3.73 -5.92 -13.60
CA GLU A 28 5.06 -6.38 -14.01
C GLU A 28 6.12 -5.71 -13.12
N PRO A 29 6.21 -6.11 -11.84
CA PRO A 29 7.16 -5.50 -10.92
C PRO A 29 8.60 -5.79 -11.39
N PRO A 30 9.50 -4.79 -11.28
CA PRO A 30 10.91 -5.02 -11.58
C PRO A 30 11.49 -6.14 -10.71
N ALA A 31 12.52 -6.83 -11.21
CA ALA A 31 13.21 -7.83 -10.42
C ALA A 31 13.69 -7.26 -9.07
N GLN A 32 13.41 -7.99 -7.99
CA GLN A 32 13.74 -7.59 -6.61
C GLN A 32 13.13 -6.24 -6.22
N ALA A 33 11.86 -6.00 -6.56
CA ALA A 33 11.12 -4.82 -6.12
C ALA A 33 10.00 -5.19 -5.15
N LEU A 34 9.81 -4.35 -4.12
CA LEU A 34 8.66 -4.39 -3.22
C LEU A 34 7.99 -3.01 -3.23
N ILE A 35 6.68 -3.00 -3.48
CA ILE A 35 5.89 -1.77 -3.49
C ILE A 35 4.88 -1.89 -2.34
N ILE A 36 4.91 -0.93 -1.44
CA ILE A 36 4.04 -0.87 -0.28
C ILE A 36 3.15 0.36 -0.45
N LEU A 37 1.84 0.13 -0.48
CA LEU A 37 0.84 1.19 -0.50
C LEU A 37 0.23 1.29 0.89
N VAL A 38 0.33 2.46 1.51
CA VAL A 38 -0.32 2.75 2.79
C VAL A 38 -1.58 3.56 2.48
N SER A 39 -2.72 3.15 3.03
CA SER A 39 -3.98 3.84 2.80
C SER A 39 -4.83 3.84 4.07
N HIS A 40 -5.46 4.98 4.35
CA HIS A 40 -6.43 5.11 5.44
C HIS A 40 -7.85 4.75 4.99
N ALA A 41 -8.13 4.90 3.70
CA ALA A 41 -9.39 4.56 3.07
C ALA A 41 -9.16 3.64 1.85
N PRO A 42 -8.82 2.35 2.04
CA PRO A 42 -8.54 1.45 0.92
C PRO A 42 -9.72 1.28 -0.05
N GLY A 43 -10.97 1.56 0.39
CA GLY A 43 -12.14 1.58 -0.48
C GLY A 43 -12.14 2.70 -1.54
N SER A 44 -11.34 3.76 -1.35
CA SER A 44 -11.19 4.87 -2.29
C SER A 44 -10.23 4.53 -3.44
N LEU A 45 -9.36 3.54 -3.27
CA LEU A 45 -8.46 3.05 -4.32
C LEU A 45 -9.25 2.38 -5.45
N LEU A 46 -8.71 2.45 -6.67
CA LEU A 46 -9.26 1.75 -7.82
C LEU A 46 -9.34 0.25 -7.53
N PRO A 47 -10.45 -0.42 -7.93
CA PRO A 47 -10.57 -1.87 -7.81
C PRO A 47 -9.42 -2.65 -8.46
N THR A 48 -8.84 -2.10 -9.54
CA THR A 48 -7.70 -2.68 -10.27
C THR A 48 -6.40 -2.64 -9.48
N THR A 49 -6.14 -1.58 -8.72
CA THR A 49 -5.01 -1.49 -7.78
C THR A 49 -5.17 -2.53 -6.69
N ARG A 50 -6.36 -2.57 -6.06
CA ARG A 50 -6.68 -3.51 -4.99
C ARG A 50 -6.57 -4.97 -5.39
N SER A 51 -6.97 -5.33 -6.61
CA SER A 51 -6.92 -6.72 -7.07
C SER A 51 -5.50 -7.23 -7.35
N ARG A 52 -4.52 -6.32 -7.45
CA ARG A 52 -3.10 -6.62 -7.72
C ARG A 52 -2.21 -6.48 -6.48
N CYS A 53 -2.77 -5.99 -5.38
CA CYS A 53 -2.07 -5.85 -4.11
C CYS A 53 -2.50 -6.93 -3.14
N TRP A 54 -1.57 -7.41 -2.34
CA TRP A 54 -1.93 -8.16 -1.14
C TRP A 54 -2.38 -7.18 -0.06
N HIS A 55 -3.61 -7.32 0.42
CA HIS A 55 -4.17 -6.46 1.45
C HIS A 55 -3.81 -6.95 2.85
N ILE A 56 -3.14 -6.11 3.62
CA ILE A 56 -2.84 -6.31 5.03
C ILE A 56 -3.61 -5.26 5.83
N ALA A 57 -4.65 -5.69 6.54
CA ALA A 57 -5.43 -4.80 7.40
C ALA A 57 -4.72 -4.61 8.74
N LEU A 58 -4.17 -3.42 8.96
CA LEU A 58 -3.65 -3.02 10.26
C LEU A 58 -4.81 -2.64 11.18
N ARG A 59 -4.98 -3.38 12.27
CA ARG A 59 -5.98 -3.10 13.29
C ARG A 59 -5.33 -2.31 14.43
N PRO A 60 -6.09 -1.42 15.10
CA PRO A 60 -5.59 -0.76 16.29
C PRO A 60 -5.19 -1.81 17.34
N LEU A 61 -4.17 -1.49 18.12
CA LEU A 61 -3.80 -2.27 19.29
C LEU A 61 -4.92 -2.21 20.34
N GLU A 62 -5.03 -3.24 21.17
CA GLU A 62 -5.91 -3.21 22.33
C GLU A 62 -5.45 -2.14 23.33
N GLN A 63 -6.38 -1.63 24.15
CA GLN A 63 -6.05 -0.56 25.11
C GLN A 63 -4.90 -0.94 26.05
N GLU A 64 -4.86 -2.20 26.49
CA GLU A 64 -3.81 -2.70 27.37
C GLU A 64 -2.45 -2.72 26.66
N GLU A 65 -2.39 -3.22 25.42
CA GLU A 65 -1.17 -3.23 24.61
C GLU A 65 -0.66 -1.81 24.33
N MET A 66 -1.57 -0.87 24.04
CA MET A 66 -1.25 0.54 23.86
C MET A 66 -0.71 1.18 25.14
N ALA A 67 -1.30 0.86 26.30
CA ALA A 67 -0.85 1.39 27.58
C ALA A 67 0.55 0.88 27.97
N HIS A 68 0.94 -0.33 27.53
CA HIS A 68 2.29 -0.87 27.74
C HIS A 68 3.37 -0.28 26.81
N ALA A 69 2.97 0.34 25.70
CA ALA A 69 3.90 0.90 24.71
C ALA A 69 4.27 2.37 24.96
N LEU A 70 3.57 3.04 25.88
CA LEU A 70 3.77 4.45 26.29
C LEU A 70 4.54 4.52 27.62
#